data_AF-A0A518GIV8-F1
#
_entry.id   AF-A0A518GIV8-F1
#
_cell.length_a   1.000
_cell.length_b   1.000
_cell.length_c   1.000
_cell.angle_alpha   90.00
_cell.angle_beta   90.00
_cell.angle_gamma   90.00
#
_symmetry.space_group_name_H-M   'P 1'
#
loop_
_entity.id
_entity.type
_entity.pdbx_description
1 polymer ?
#
loop_
_entity_poly.entity_id
_entity_poly.type
_entity_poly.pdbx_seq_one_letter_code
_entity_poly.pdbx_strand_id
1 'polypeptide(L)' 'MDDGTVEVTSTRLLGAADFITIPVIHALMMRDQAVGEHALRFLQTGSLRVDGQNEPIPKVDQKLPPPPESPRD' A
#
# COMPACT_ATOMS: atom_id res chain seq x y z
N MET A 1 12.23 6.73 -4.12
CA MET A 1 12.55 6.79 -5.56
C MET A 1 11.53 5.93 -6.26
N ASP A 2 10.97 6.42 -7.36
CA ASP A 2 10.00 5.68 -8.16
C ASP A 2 10.68 4.57 -8.96
N ASP A 3 9.91 3.57 -9.39
CA ASP A 3 10.46 2.31 -9.93
C ASP A 3 10.69 2.34 -11.46
N GLY A 4 10.57 3.51 -12.07
CA GLY A 4 10.66 3.73 -13.52
C GLY A 4 9.37 3.45 -14.28
N THR A 5 8.29 3.03 -13.62
CA THR A 5 6.95 2.86 -14.22
C THR A 5 5.86 3.59 -13.43
N VAL A 6 5.88 3.48 -12.10
CA VAL A 6 4.88 4.09 -11.21
C VAL A 6 5.54 4.83 -10.05
N GLU A 7 4.84 5.84 -9.54
CA GLU A 7 5.27 6.57 -8.35
C GLU A 7 4.99 5.78 -7.07
N VAL A 8 5.88 5.82 -6.08
CA VAL A 8 5.68 5.15 -4.78
C VAL A 8 4.42 5.66 -4.07
N THR A 9 4.06 6.92 -4.26
CA THR A 9 2.83 7.53 -3.72
C THR A 9 1.58 6.85 -4.26
N SER A 10 1.58 6.47 -5.54
CA SER A 10 0.44 5.87 -6.24
C SER A 10 0.18 4.40 -5.84
N THR A 11 1.18 3.72 -5.28
CA THR A 11 1.07 2.31 -4.84
C THR A 11 0.51 2.17 -3.42
N ARG A 12 0.23 3.27 -2.73
CA ARG A 12 -0.28 3.28 -1.35
C ARG A 12 -1.76 2.92 -1.32
N LEU A 13 -2.07 1.67 -0.99
CA LEU A 13 -3.45 1.21 -0.82
C LEU A 13 -4.02 1.65 0.54
N LEU A 14 -5.05 2.51 0.53
CA LEU A 14 -5.73 2.95 1.74
C LEU A 14 -6.30 1.76 2.53
N GLY A 15 -6.02 1.71 3.83
CA GLY A 15 -6.42 0.61 4.69
C GLY A 15 -5.54 -0.64 4.61
N ALA A 16 -4.42 -0.60 3.88
CA ALA A 16 -3.43 -1.67 3.93
C ALA A 16 -2.90 -1.84 5.37
N ALA A 17 -2.81 -3.10 5.81
CA ALA A 17 -2.37 -3.46 7.16
C ALA A 17 -0.86 -3.25 7.38
N ASP A 18 -0.08 -3.19 6.30
CA ASP A 18 1.35 -2.89 6.30
C ASP A 18 1.76 -2.34 4.94
N PHE A 19 2.86 -1.59 4.90
CA PHE A 19 3.45 -1.00 3.71
C PHE A 19 4.97 -0.95 3.86
N ILE A 20 5.69 -1.23 2.77
CA ILE A 20 7.15 -1.10 2.72
C ILE A 20 7.56 -0.58 1.35
N THR A 21 8.70 0.12 1.28
CA THR A 21 9.33 0.54 0.03
C THR A 21 10.64 -0.21 -0.13
N ILE A 22 10.84 -0.82 -1.30
CA ILE A 22 12.06 -1.54 -1.66
C ILE A 22 12.64 -0.84 -2.90
N PRO A 23 13.93 -0.45 -2.91
CA PRO A 23 14.53 0.23 -4.06
C PRO A 23 14.81 -0.74 -5.20
N VAL A 24 13.78 -1.02 -6.02
CA VAL A 24 13.85 -1.93 -7.17
C VAL A 24 13.17 -1.29 -8.39
N ILE A 25 13.67 -1.59 -9.59
CA ILE A 25 13.05 -1.18 -10.85
C ILE A 25 11.86 -2.10 -11.17
N HIS A 26 10.75 -1.54 -11.65
CA HIS A 26 9.48 -2.23 -11.89
C HIS A 26 9.67 -3.56 -12.65
N ALA A 27 10.43 -3.51 -13.74
CA ALA A 27 10.68 -4.65 -14.63
C ALA A 27 11.49 -5.80 -13.98
N LEU A 28 12.15 -5.54 -12.84
CA LEU A 28 12.99 -6.50 -12.14
C LEU A 28 12.35 -7.01 -10.83
N MET A 29 11.27 -6.38 -10.37
CA MET A 29 10.63 -6.64 -9.07
C MET A 29 10.32 -8.12 -8.81
N MET A 30 9.80 -8.84 -9.82
CA MET A 30 9.44 -10.26 -9.67
C MET A 30 10.64 -11.21 -9.52
N ARG A 31 11.85 -10.76 -9.84
CA ARG A 31 13.10 -11.53 -9.70
C ARG A 31 13.94 -11.08 -8.51
N ASP A 32 13.55 -10.00 -7.85
CA ASP A 32 14.28 -9.47 -6.72
C ASP A 32 14.03 -10.32 -5.47
N GLN A 33 15.12 -10.80 -4.88
CA GLN A 33 15.05 -11.68 -3.72
C GLN A 33 14.41 -10.99 -2.52
N ALA A 34 14.73 -9.71 -2.27
CA ALA A 34 14.20 -8.98 -1.12
C ALA A 34 12.68 -8.81 -1.24
N VAL A 35 12.17 -8.52 -2.44
CA VAL A 35 10.72 -8.45 -2.70
C VAL A 35 10.03 -9.76 -2.31
N GLY A 36 10.58 -10.90 -2.76
CA GLY A 36 10.06 -12.22 -2.44
C GLY A 36 10.09 -12.52 -0.93
N GLU A 37 11.18 -12.18 -0.25
CA GLU A 37 11.34 -12.38 1.19
C GLU A 37 10.35 -11.55 2.02
N HIS A 38 10.13 -10.28 1.65
CA HIS A 38 9.12 -9.43 2.30
C HIS A 38 7.70 -9.95 2.08
N ALA A 39 7.37 -10.34 0.84
CA ALA A 39 6.05 -10.89 0.52
C ALA A 39 5.79 -12.20 1.28
N LEU A 40 6.75 -13.13 1.27
CA LEU A 40 6.65 -14.40 1.99
C LEU A 40 6.46 -14.17 3.49
N ARG A 41 7.24 -13.25 4.09
CA ARG A 41 7.11 -12.92 5.51
C ARG A 41 5.72 -12.39 5.84
N PHE A 42 5.18 -11.50 5.03
CA PHE A 42 3.83 -10.98 5.25
C PHE A 42 2.78 -12.09 5.17
N LEU A 43 2.89 -13.00 4.21
CA LEU A 43 1.97 -14.13 4.09
C LEU A 43 2.07 -15.08 5.30
N GLN A 44 3.24 -15.25 5.90
CA GLN A 44 3.46 -16.14 7.04
C GLN A 44 3.11 -15.52 8.39
N THR A 45 3.31 -14.20 8.53
CA THR A 45 3.32 -13.54 9.85
C THR A 45 2.38 -12.34 9.95
N GLY A 46 1.90 -11.81 8.82
CA GLY A 46 1.16 -10.56 8.75
C GLY A 46 2.02 -9.29 8.81
N SER A 47 3.36 -9.40 8.75
CA SER A 47 4.29 -8.27 8.72
C SER A 47 5.29 -8.35 7.57
N LEU A 48 5.60 -7.22 6.95
CA LEU A 48 6.63 -7.09 5.92
C LEU A 48 8.03 -7.02 6.54
N ARG A 49 8.18 -6.51 7.77
CA ARG A 49 9.48 -6.32 8.45
C ARG A 49 9.83 -7.51 9.35
N VAL A 50 11.13 -7.71 9.55
CA VAL A 50 11.65 -8.83 10.37
C VAL A 50 11.31 -8.68 11.86
N ASP A 51 11.18 -7.45 12.34
CA ASP A 51 10.85 -7.11 13.73
C ASP A 51 9.34 -7.18 14.03
N GLY A 52 8.52 -7.50 13.02
CA GLY A 52 7.06 -7.57 13.15
C GLY A 52 6.38 -6.21 13.28
N GLN A 53 7.10 -5.09 13.11
CA GLN A 53 6.51 -3.75 13.16
C GLN A 53 5.83 -3.42 11.83
N ASN A 54 4.51 -3.29 11.87
CA ASN A 54 3.71 -2.89 10.71
C ASN A 54 3.68 -1.37 10.58
N GLU A 55 3.73 -0.90 9.34
CA GLU A 55 3.49 0.50 8.96
C GLU A 55 2.20 0.57 8.13
N PRO A 56 1.02 0.57 8.77
CA PRO A 56 -0.25 0.56 8.06
C PRO A 56 -0.50 1.87 7.30
N ILE A 57 -1.30 1.79 6.24
CA ILE A 57 -1.83 2.99 5.56
C ILE A 57 -3.22 3.28 6.12
N PRO A 58 -3.45 4.44 6.77
CA PRO A 58 -4.75 4.79 7.32
C PRO A 58 -5.85 4.76 6.26
N LYS A 59 -7.06 4.33 6.65
CA LYS A 59 -8.25 4.62 5.85
C LYS A 59 -8.57 6.10 5.99
N VAL A 60 -8.91 6.76 4.88
CA VAL A 60 -9.56 8.06 4.97
C VAL A 60 -11.04 7.76 5.17
N ASP A 61 -11.60 8.18 6.30
CA ASP A 61 -13.05 8.20 6.50
C ASP A 61 -13.63 9.23 5.53
N GLN A 62 -13.96 8.80 4.32
CA GLN A 62 -14.78 9.61 3.43
C GLN A 62 -16.18 9.70 4.04
N LYS A 63 -16.41 10.71 4.88
CA LYS A 63 -17.76 11.20 5.11
C LYS A 63 -18.23 11.75 3.78
N LEU A 64 -18.94 10.95 3.00
CA LEU A 64 -19.60 11.40 1.77
C LEU A 64 -20.40 12.67 2.13
N PRO A 65 -20.28 13.78 1.37
CA PRO A 65 -21.18 14.90 1.59
C PRO A 65 -22.62 14.39 1.52
N PRO A 66 -23.53 14.92 2.35
CA PRO A 66 -24.94 14.55 2.25
C PRO A 66 -25.38 14.74 0.79
N PRO A 67 -26.23 13.85 0.24
CA PRO A 67 -26.76 14.04 -1.10
C PRO A 67 -27.39 15.44 -1.20
N PRO A 68 -27.32 16.10 -2.37
CA PRO A 68 -27.94 17.40 -2.56
C PRO A 68 -29.44 17.29 -2.21
N GLU A 69 -29.95 18.25 -1.44
CA GLU A 69 -31.38 18.33 -1.15
C GLU A 69 -32.15 18.38 -2.48
N SER A 70 -33.13 17.50 -2.65
CA SER A 70 -34.05 17.57 -3.79
C SER A 70 -34.72 18.95 -3.79
N PRO A 71 -34.90 19.59 -4.97
CA PRO A 71 -35.67 20.82 -5.06
C PRO A 71 -37.02 20.64 -4.37
N ARG A 72 -37.40 21.59 -3.51
CA ARG A 72 -38.78 21.67 -3.00
C ARG A 72 -39.66 22.15 -4.15
N ASP A 73 -40.66 21.35 -4.51
CA ASP A 73 -41.71 21.70 -5.47
C ASP A 73 -42.53 22.92 -5.01
#